data_AF-A0A1S6KPW3-F1
#
_entry.id   AF-A0A1S6KPW3-F1
#
_cell.length_a   1.000
_cell.length_b   1.000
_cell.length_c   1.000
_cell.angle_alpha   90.00
_cell.angle_beta   90.00
_cell.angle_gamma   90.00
#
_symmetry.space_group_name_H-M   'P 1'
#
loop_
_entity.id
_entity.type
_entity.pdbx_description
1 polymer ?
#
loop_
_entity_poly.entity_id
_entity_poly.type
_entity_poly.pdbx_seq_one_letter_code
_entity_poly.pdbx_strand_id
1 'polypeptide(L)' 'DVGKIPHPGRGANFVHPEFGPVWGTSHLGDDTISLIGTDPANHPEQAWKVVGTLKGQGGGSLFIKT' A
#
# COMPACT_ATOMS: atom_id res chain seq x y z
N ASP A 1 -13.35 16.30 -2.80
CA ASP A 1 -13.57 14.86 -2.60
C ASP A 1 -12.20 14.18 -2.64
N VAL A 2 -11.51 14.14 -1.49
CA VAL A 2 -10.08 13.78 -1.38
C VAL A 2 -9.90 12.37 -0.78
N GLY A 3 -10.99 11.75 -0.30
CA GLY A 3 -10.96 10.40 0.30
C GLY A 3 -10.77 9.26 -0.69
N LYS A 4 -11.26 9.39 -1.92
CA LYS A 4 -11.28 8.28 -2.88
C LYS A 4 -9.96 8.03 -3.63
N ILE A 5 -9.02 8.97 -3.62
CA ILE A 5 -7.80 8.89 -4.43
C ILE A 5 -6.59 8.77 -3.51
N PRO A 6 -5.85 7.65 -3.55
CA PRO A 6 -4.62 7.51 -2.77
C PRO A 6 -3.59 8.56 -3.20
N HIS A 7 -2.81 9.07 -2.24
CA HIS A 7 -1.76 10.06 -2.52
C HIS A 7 -0.39 9.44 -2.21
N PRO A 8 0.25 8.81 -3.19
CA PRO A 8 1.29 7.83 -2.92
C PRO A 8 2.63 8.41 -2.47
N GLY A 9 2.95 9.67 -2.78
CA GLY A 9 4.33 10.14 -2.65
C GLY A 9 5.28 9.13 -3.34
N ARG A 10 6.33 8.67 -2.64
CA ARG A 10 7.18 7.55 -3.10
C ARG A 10 6.67 6.16 -2.63
N GLY A 11 5.69 6.14 -1.74
CA GLY A 11 5.22 4.97 -1.01
C GLY A 11 6.32 4.30 -0.20
N ALA A 12 6.08 3.06 0.23
CA ALA A 12 7.06 2.26 0.96
C ALA A 12 7.08 0.81 0.48
N ASN A 13 8.27 0.26 0.27
CA ASN A 13 8.46 -1.15 -0.10
C ASN A 13 8.86 -1.96 1.12
N PHE A 14 8.23 -3.11 1.34
CA PHE A 14 8.58 -4.04 2.41
C PHE A 14 8.10 -5.46 2.07
N VAL A 15 8.53 -6.45 2.85
CA VAL A 15 8.11 -7.85 2.67
C VAL A 15 6.93 -8.14 3.61
N HIS A 16 5.78 -8.47 3.03
CA HIS A 16 4.61 -8.93 3.77
C HIS A 16 4.73 -10.44 4.05
N PRO A 17 4.40 -10.91 5.27
CA PRO A 17 4.52 -12.34 5.63
C PRO A 17 3.71 -13.28 4.72
N GLU A 18 2.56 -12.81 4.22
CA GLU A 18 1.64 -13.61 3.39
C GLU A 18 1.76 -13.33 1.89
N PHE A 19 2.14 -12.11 1.49
CA PHE A 19 2.08 -11.66 0.10
C PHE A 19 3.45 -11.43 -0.54
N GLY A 20 4.53 -11.72 0.20
CA GLY A 20 5.89 -11.44 -0.26
C GLY A 20 6.14 -9.94 -0.45
N PRO A 21 6.98 -9.53 -1.41
CA PRO A 21 7.31 -8.13 -1.65
C PRO A 21 6.09 -7.28 -2.06
N VAL A 22 5.79 -6.26 -1.26
CA VAL A 22 4.70 -5.31 -1.50
C VAL A 22 5.16 -3.86 -1.47
N TRP A 23 4.39 -3.00 -2.15
CA TRP A 23 4.49 -1.55 -2.06
C TRP A 23 3.21 -0.98 -1.43
N GLY A 24 3.35 -0.12 -0.43
CA GLY A 24 2.25 0.53 0.27
C GLY A 24 2.05 2.00 -0.12
N THR A 25 0.79 2.44 -0.15
CA THR A 25 0.38 3.85 -0.30
C THR A 25 -0.73 4.21 0.67
N SER A 26 -0.65 5.39 1.30
CA SER A 26 -1.71 5.96 2.14
C SER A 26 -2.72 6.77 1.32
N HIS A 27 -3.91 6.96 1.89
CA HIS A 27 -4.91 7.89 1.41
C HIS A 27 -4.88 9.17 2.26
N LEU A 28 -5.12 10.33 1.65
CA LEU A 28 -5.14 11.59 2.41
C LEU A 28 -6.49 11.86 3.06
N GLY A 29 -7.58 11.39 2.45
CA GLY A 29 -8.92 11.65 2.97
C GLY A 29 -9.49 10.55 3.86
N ASP A 30 -8.75 9.45 4.10
CA ASP A 30 -9.08 8.45 5.11
C ASP A 30 -7.81 7.77 5.64
N ASP A 31 -7.96 6.93 6.67
CA ASP A 31 -6.86 6.25 7.34
C ASP A 31 -6.46 4.92 6.68
N THR A 32 -6.76 4.70 5.40
CA THR A 32 -6.45 3.44 4.70
C THR A 32 -5.06 3.47 4.05
N ILE A 33 -4.33 2.37 4.17
CA ILE A 33 -3.10 2.08 3.43
C ILE A 33 -3.37 0.89 2.50
N SER A 34 -3.22 1.07 1.20
CA SER A 34 -3.33 -0.01 0.21
C SER A 34 -1.98 -0.65 -0.06
N LEU A 35 -1.95 -1.98 -0.15
CA LEU A 35 -0.77 -2.77 -0.45
C LEU A 35 -0.89 -3.38 -1.84
N ILE A 36 0.14 -3.19 -2.68
CA ILE A 36 0.24 -3.73 -4.03
C ILE A 36 1.36 -4.76 -4.09
N GLY A 37 1.10 -5.95 -4.64
CA GLY A 37 2.14 -6.96 -4.87
C GLY A 37 3.13 -6.53 -5.96
N THR A 38 4.43 -6.72 -5.73
CA THR A 38 5.49 -6.19 -6.63
C THR A 38 6.45 -7.25 -7.16
N ASP A 39 6.20 -8.54 -6.89
CA ASP A 39 7.06 -9.64 -7.30
C ASP A 39 6.41 -10.56 -8.35
N PRO A 40 6.49 -10.21 -9.65
CA PRO A 40 5.93 -11.05 -10.71
C PRO A 40 6.71 -12.35 -10.94
N ALA A 41 7.93 -12.50 -10.39
CA ALA A 41 8.75 -13.68 -10.61
C ALA A 41 8.37 -14.82 -9.66
N ASN A 42 8.23 -14.53 -8.35
CA ASN A 42 7.91 -15.55 -7.36
C ASN A 42 6.46 -15.48 -6.85
N HIS A 43 5.77 -14.34 -7.03
CA HIS A 43 4.38 -14.13 -6.63
C HIS A 43 3.49 -13.64 -7.80
N PRO A 44 3.47 -14.35 -8.94
CA PRO A 44 2.82 -13.88 -10.18
C PRO A 44 1.32 -13.65 -10.04
N GLU A 45 0.66 -14.40 -9.17
CA GLU A 45 -0.78 -14.30 -8.91
C GLU A 45 -1.18 -13.02 -8.14
N GLN A 46 -0.24 -12.45 -7.39
CA GLN A 46 -0.39 -11.26 -6.55
C GLN A 46 0.21 -9.99 -7.19
N ALA A 47 1.09 -10.15 -8.17
CA ALA A 47 1.79 -9.04 -8.81
C ALA A 47 0.83 -8.04 -9.46
N TRP A 48 1.08 -6.75 -9.19
CA TRP A 48 0.36 -5.59 -9.73
C TRP A 48 -1.12 -5.51 -9.34
N LYS A 49 -1.53 -6.24 -8.30
CA LYS A 49 -2.87 -6.18 -7.72
C LYS A 49 -2.83 -5.63 -6.31
N VAL A 50 -3.93 -5.03 -5.88
CA VAL A 50 -4.12 -4.71 -4.45
C VAL A 50 -4.32 -6.03 -3.71
N VAL A 51 -3.37 -6.36 -2.84
CA VAL A 51 -3.35 -7.62 -2.08
C VAL A 51 -3.91 -7.46 -0.67
N GLY A 52 -3.98 -6.22 -0.17
CA GLY A 52 -4.55 -5.95 1.15
C GLY A 52 -4.69 -4.46 1.44
N THR A 53 -5.40 -4.18 2.53
CA THR A 53 -5.52 -2.84 3.10
C THR A 53 -5.18 -2.89 4.59
N LEU A 54 -4.48 -1.87 5.08
CA LEU A 54 -4.17 -1.67 6.50
C LEU A 54 -4.83 -0.38 6.98
N LYS A 55 -5.18 -0.35 8.27
CA LYS A 55 -5.60 0.88 8.94
C LYS A 55 -4.36 1.62 9.45
N GLY A 56 -4.08 2.79 8.88
CA GLY A 56 -3.04 3.72 9.29
C GLY A 56 -3.39 4.49 10.56
N GLN A 57 -2.46 5.33 11.02
CA GLN A 57 -2.60 6.10 12.27
C GLN A 57 -3.52 7.34 12.15
N GLY A 58 -4.15 7.56 11.00
CA GLY A 58 -5.05 8.70 10.74
C GLY A 58 -4.97 9.17 9.29
N GLY A 59 -6.05 9.77 8.79
CA GLY A 59 -6.09 10.39 7.47
C GLY A 59 -5.13 11.57 7.36
N GLY A 60 -4.47 11.70 6.21
CA GLY A 60 -3.54 12.81 5.93
C GLY A 60 -2.06 12.48 6.14
N SER A 61 -1.71 11.23 6.47
CA SER A 61 -0.29 10.82 6.50
C SER A 61 0.28 10.74 5.09
N LEU A 62 1.24 11.62 4.79
CA LEU A 62 1.87 11.72 3.47
C LEU A 62 2.93 10.62 3.22
N PHE A 63 3.45 10.01 4.29
CA PHE A 63 4.52 9.02 4.22
C PHE A 63 4.21 7.79 5.06
N ILE A 64 4.69 6.64 4.60
CA ILE A 64 4.71 5.38 5.33
C ILE A 64 6.16 5.14 5.78
N LYS A 65 6.36 4.80 7.05
CA LYS A 65 7.64 4.35 7.59
C LYS A 65 7.56 2.87 7.91
N THR A 66 8.48 2.10 7.34
CA THR A 66 8.60 0.64 7.44
C THR A 66 9.73 0.26 8.37
#